data_AF-A0A2G2XD65-F1
#
_entry.id   AF-A0A2G2XD65-F1
#
_cell.length_a   1.000
_cell.length_b   1.000
_cell.length_c   1.000
_cell.angle_alpha   90.00
_cell.angle_beta   90.00
_cell.angle_gamma   90.00
#
_symmetry.space_group_name_H-M   'P 1'
#
loop_
_entity.id
_entity.type
_entity.pdbx_description
1 polymer ?
#
loop_
_entity_poly.entity_id
_entity_poly.type
_entity_poly.pdbx_seq_one_letter_code
_entity_poly.pdbx_strand_id
1 'polypeptide(L)'
;MPEENLIEVKFRLFDGSDVGPFRFSPASTVAMLKDRIVAEWPKDKKIAPKAANDVKLISGGKILENNKTVGQCKTPFGELPNGVITMHAVVQPSVGKSKSEKKIDETPKKSICACAIM
;
A
#
# COMPACT_ATOMS: atom_id res chain seq x y z
N MET A 1 -22.94 -19.00 -7.80
CA MET A 1 -21.53 -19.13 -7.34
C MET A 1 -21.02 -17.72 -7.10
N PRO A 2 -20.62 -17.32 -5.88
CA PRO A 2 -20.36 -15.90 -5.60
C PRO A 2 -18.90 -15.54 -5.89
N GLU A 3 -18.55 -15.36 -7.16
CA GLU A 3 -17.30 -14.69 -7.57
C GLU A 3 -17.46 -13.15 -7.63
N GLU A 4 -18.63 -12.63 -7.22
CA GLU A 4 -19.12 -11.29 -7.57
C GLU A 4 -18.68 -10.17 -6.59
N ASN A 5 -17.79 -10.46 -5.64
CA ASN A 5 -17.31 -9.46 -4.66
C ASN A 5 -15.79 -9.30 -4.64
N LEU A 6 -15.09 -9.71 -5.69
CA LEU A 6 -13.65 -9.49 -5.79
C LEU A 6 -13.35 -7.99 -5.88
N ILE A 7 -12.42 -7.54 -5.06
CA ILE A 7 -11.98 -6.15 -4.97
C ILE A 7 -10.70 -6.02 -5.76
N GLU A 8 -10.68 -5.12 -6.74
CA GLU A 8 -9.46 -4.78 -7.46
C GLU A 8 -8.64 -3.80 -6.62
N VAL A 9 -7.37 -4.15 -6.40
CA VAL A 9 -6.43 -3.36 -5.61
C VAL A 9 -5.19 -3.10 -6.46
N LYS A 10 -4.76 -1.85 -6.53
CA LYS A 10 -3.46 -1.46 -7.09
C LYS A 10 -2.58 -0.84 -6.03
N PHE A 11 -1.27 -1.07 -6.14
CA PHE A 11 -0.29 -0.59 -5.19
C PHE A 11 0.50 0.57 -5.79
N ARG A 12 0.39 1.75 -5.20
CA ARG A 12 1.21 2.90 -5.57
C ARG A 12 2.52 2.89 -4.83
N LEU A 13 3.62 2.93 -5.58
CA LEU A 13 4.97 3.00 -5.04
C LEU A 13 5.39 4.46 -4.78
N PHE A 14 6.53 4.63 -4.11
CA PHE A 14 7.08 5.94 -3.73
C PHE A 14 7.40 6.86 -4.92
N ASP A 15 7.66 6.31 -6.12
CA ASP A 15 7.92 7.12 -7.32
C ASP A 15 6.65 7.46 -8.10
N GLY A 16 5.47 7.06 -7.60
CA GLY A 16 4.19 7.25 -8.27
C GLY A 16 3.83 6.15 -9.28
N SER A 17 4.72 5.19 -9.54
CA SER A 17 4.37 4.00 -10.33
C SER A 17 3.32 3.16 -9.61
N ASP A 18 2.35 2.62 -10.34
CA ASP A 18 1.35 1.69 -9.82
C ASP A 18 1.72 0.24 -10.21
N VAL A 19 1.58 -0.71 -9.28
CA VAL A 19 1.71 -2.16 -9.49
C VAL A 19 0.35 -2.82 -9.36
N GLY A 20 -0.01 -3.69 -10.30
CA GLY A 20 -1.34 -4.29 -10.41
C GLY A 20 -2.11 -3.73 -11.61
N PRO A 21 -3.46 -3.81 -11.63
CA PRO A 21 -4.35 -4.18 -10.53
C PRO A 21 -4.37 -5.69 -10.22
N PHE A 22 -4.62 -6.04 -8.96
CA PHE A 22 -4.79 -7.41 -8.49
C PHE A 22 -6.18 -7.61 -7.91
N ARG A 23 -6.76 -8.79 -8.10
CA ARG A 23 -8.07 -9.14 -7.55
C ARG A 23 -7.92 -9.88 -6.24
N PHE A 24 -8.53 -9.35 -5.18
CA PHE A 24 -8.55 -9.96 -3.87
C PHE A 24 -9.98 -10.20 -3.41
N SER A 25 -10.20 -11.27 -2.64
CA SER A 25 -11.47 -11.44 -1.94
C SER A 25 -11.59 -10.43 -0.79
N PRO A 26 -12.79 -10.01 -0.39
CA PRO A 26 -12.98 -9.09 0.74
C PRO A 26 -12.53 -9.70 2.07
N ALA A 27 -12.47 -11.04 2.14
CA ALA A 27 -11.92 -11.80 3.26
C ALA A 27 -10.38 -11.88 3.26
N SER A 28 -9.72 -11.52 2.15
CA SER A 28 -8.26 -11.51 2.08
C SER A 28 -7.68 -10.57 3.13
N THR A 29 -6.59 -10.97 3.77
CA THR A 29 -5.95 -10.15 4.80
C THR A 29 -4.90 -9.21 4.20
N VAL A 30 -4.61 -8.13 4.89
CA VAL A 30 -3.53 -7.20 4.53
C VAL A 30 -2.18 -7.91 4.46
N ALA A 31 -1.97 -8.95 5.26
CA ALA A 31 -0.78 -9.81 5.17
C ALA A 31 -0.61 -10.43 3.77
N MET A 32 -1.69 -10.95 3.18
CA MET A 32 -1.66 -11.50 1.82
C MET A 32 -1.36 -10.42 0.77
N LEU A 33 -1.90 -9.22 0.95
CA LEU A 33 -1.62 -8.10 0.04
C LEU A 33 -0.14 -7.72 0.08
N LYS A 34 0.45 -7.69 1.28
CA LYS A 34 1.89 -7.42 1.47
C LYS A 34 2.76 -8.50 0.83
N ASP A 35 2.40 -9.76 0.99
CA ASP A 35 3.12 -10.86 0.35
C ASP A 35 3.07 -10.75 -1.17
N ARG A 36 1.88 -10.41 -1.72
CA ARG A 36 1.70 -10.26 -3.16
C ARG A 36 2.53 -9.12 -3.75
N ILE A 37 2.54 -7.95 -3.11
CA ILE A 37 3.35 -6.82 -3.60
C ILE A 37 4.85 -7.06 -3.46
N VAL A 38 5.29 -7.83 -2.46
CA VAL A 38 6.71 -8.24 -2.34
C VAL A 38 7.10 -9.17 -3.49
N ALA A 39 6.25 -10.14 -3.84
CA ALA A 39 6.50 -11.05 -4.95
C ALA A 39 6.51 -10.34 -6.32
N GLU A 40 5.57 -9.42 -6.53
CA GLU A 40 5.40 -8.66 -7.77
C GLU A 40 6.20 -7.34 -7.77
N TRP A 41 7.17 -7.20 -6.86
CA TRP A 41 7.92 -5.96 -6.73
C TRP A 41 8.78 -5.73 -7.98
N PRO A 42 8.71 -4.55 -8.62
CA PRO A 42 9.51 -4.27 -9.81
C PRO A 42 11.01 -4.31 -9.50
N LYS A 43 11.74 -5.13 -10.25
CA LYS A 43 13.18 -5.39 -10.06
C LYS A 43 14.06 -4.18 -10.34
N ASP A 44 13.57 -3.23 -11.13
CA ASP A 44 14.28 -2.02 -11.52
C ASP A 44 14.28 -0.92 -10.42
N LYS A 45 13.64 -1.16 -9.26
CA LYS A 45 13.61 -0.19 -8.17
C LYS A 45 14.81 -0.36 -7.24
N LYS A 46 15.46 0.76 -6.90
CA LYS A 46 16.59 0.82 -5.96
C LYS A 46 16.25 0.34 -4.54
N ILE A 47 14.98 0.39 -4.16
CA ILE A 47 14.48 0.00 -2.84
C ILE A 47 13.52 -1.16 -3.07
N ALA A 48 13.87 -2.33 -2.55
CA ALA A 48 13.05 -3.54 -2.60
C ALA A 48 12.82 -4.07 -1.18
N PRO A 49 11.58 -4.45 -0.83
CA PRO A 49 11.31 -5.09 0.45
C PRO A 49 11.94 -6.47 0.51
N LYS A 50 12.53 -6.85 1.65
CA LYS A 50 13.07 -8.21 1.86
C LYS A 50 11.99 -9.17 2.34
N ALA A 51 11.02 -8.66 3.11
CA ALA A 51 9.89 -9.41 3.62
C ALA A 51 8.62 -8.56 3.62
N ALA A 52 7.46 -9.22 3.73
CA ALA A 52 6.17 -8.56 3.90
C ALA A 52 6.13 -7.58 5.10
N ASN A 53 6.93 -7.81 6.14
CA ASN A 53 7.05 -6.91 7.30
C ASN A 53 7.75 -5.59 6.98
N ASP A 54 8.60 -5.55 5.95
CA ASP A 54 9.25 -4.31 5.50
C ASP A 54 8.30 -3.46 4.65
N VAL A 55 7.08 -3.93 4.37
CA VAL A 55 6.07 -3.17 3.61
C VAL A 55 4.97 -2.67 4.53
N LYS A 56 4.70 -1.37 4.46
CA LYS A 56 3.51 -0.73 5.04
C LYS A 56 2.54 -0.38 3.92
N LEU A 57 1.31 -0.85 4.06
CA LEU A 57 0.21 -0.51 3.17
C LEU A 57 -0.59 0.63 3.80
N ILE A 58 -0.90 1.65 3.01
CA ILE A 58 -1.66 2.83 3.45
C ILE A 58 -2.86 3.01 2.53
N SER A 59 -4.06 3.07 3.11
CA SER A 59 -5.31 3.32 2.38
C SER A 59 -6.06 4.46 3.06
N GLY A 60 -6.51 5.46 2.28
CA GLY A 60 -7.26 6.62 2.78
C GLY A 60 -6.59 7.33 3.98
N GLY A 61 -5.27 7.44 3.96
CA GLY A 61 -4.49 8.08 5.04
C GLY A 61 -4.26 7.23 6.29
N LYS A 62 -4.73 5.97 6.33
CA LYS A 62 -4.50 5.05 7.44
C LYS A 62 -3.53 3.94 7.06
N ILE A 63 -2.55 3.67 7.92
CA ILE A 63 -1.69 2.48 7.81
C ILE A 63 -2.53 1.24 8.14
N LEU A 64 -2.48 0.25 7.25
CA LEU A 64 -3.21 -0.99 7.37
C LEU A 64 -2.43 -2.03 8.18
N GLU A 65 -3.14 -2.70 9.08
CA GLU A 65 -2.60 -3.75 9.94
C GLU A 65 -2.80 -5.13 9.31
N ASN A 66 -1.85 -6.04 9.52
CA ASN A 66 -1.82 -7.36 8.89
C ASN A 66 -3.09 -8.20 9.16
N ASN A 67 -3.71 -8.02 10.32
CA ASN A 67 -4.91 -8.77 10.75
C ASN A 67 -6.21 -8.24 10.14
N LYS A 68 -6.18 -7.06 9.49
CA LYS A 68 -7.37 -6.49 8.84
C LYS A 68 -7.62 -7.17 7.50
N THR A 69 -8.89 -7.22 7.11
CA THR A 69 -9.32 -7.74 5.80
C THR A 69 -9.48 -6.61 4.79
N VAL A 70 -9.37 -6.91 3.49
CA VAL A 70 -9.55 -5.92 2.41
C VAL A 70 -10.92 -5.25 2.49
N GLY A 71 -11.97 -6.00 2.83
CA GLY A 71 -13.31 -5.45 3.03
C GLY A 71 -13.38 -4.37 4.11
N GLN A 72 -12.59 -4.50 5.19
CA GLN A 72 -12.49 -3.49 6.26
C GLN A 72 -11.55 -2.32 5.90
N CYS A 73 -10.73 -2.47 4.87
CA CYS A 73 -9.82 -1.42 4.40
C CYS A 73 -10.49 -0.45 3.41
N LYS A 74 -11.72 -0.77 2.96
CA LYS A 74 -12.57 0.15 2.21
C LYS A 74 -12.87 1.37 3.07
N THR A 75 -12.51 2.56 2.59
CA THR A 75 -12.91 3.80 3.26
C THR A 75 -14.32 4.19 2.86
N PRO A 76 -15.11 4.80 3.77
CA PRO A 76 -16.50 5.18 3.50
C PRO A 76 -16.68 6.17 2.34
N PHE A 77 -15.61 6.83 1.91
CA PHE A 77 -15.57 7.78 0.78
C PHE A 77 -14.63 7.34 -0.35
N GLY A 78 -14.14 6.09 -0.33
CA GLY A 78 -13.08 5.62 -1.22
C GLY A 78 -13.51 4.72 -2.37
N GLU A 79 -14.81 4.45 -2.54
CA GLU A 79 -15.30 3.81 -3.77
C GLU A 79 -15.23 4.83 -4.91
N LEU A 80 -14.07 4.83 -5.58
CA LEU A 80 -13.90 5.48 -6.87
C LEU A 80 -14.85 4.83 -7.88
N PRO A 81 -15.35 5.60 -8.88
CA PRO A 81 -16.34 5.13 -9.86
C PRO A 81 -15.91 3.88 -10.67
N ASN A 82 -14.65 3.47 -10.61
CA ASN A 82 -14.10 2.29 -11.28
C ASN A 82 -13.91 1.07 -10.37
N GLY A 83 -14.26 1.11 -9.08
CA GLY A 83 -14.17 -0.04 -8.18
C GLY A 83 -12.75 -0.50 -7.79
N VAL A 84 -11.70 0.17 -8.29
CA VAL A 84 -10.29 -0.16 -7.98
C VAL A 84 -9.79 0.65 -6.78
N ILE A 85 -9.41 -0.04 -5.71
CA ILE A 85 -8.80 0.54 -4.52
C ILE A 85 -7.32 0.80 -4.79
N THR A 86 -6.87 2.03 -4.56
CA THR A 86 -5.44 2.38 -4.62
C THR A 86 -4.86 2.38 -3.21
N MET A 87 -3.91 1.50 -2.94
CA MET A 87 -3.15 1.46 -1.68
C MET A 87 -1.73 1.95 -1.91
N HIS A 88 -1.20 2.80 -1.04
CA HIS A 88 0.21 3.19 -1.10
C HIS A 88 1.06 2.10 -0.42
N ALA A 89 2.05 1.56 -1.14
CA ALA A 89 2.99 0.60 -0.63
C ALA A 89 4.33 1.30 -0.35
N VAL A 90 4.67 1.40 0.93
CA VAL A 90 5.89 2.05 1.40
C VAL A 90 6.82 0.97 1.96
N VAL A 91 8.03 0.89 1.42
CA VAL A 91 9.08 0.03 1.98
C VAL A 91 9.72 0.76 3.15
N GLN A 92 9.49 0.25 4.35
CA GLN A 92 10.19 0.66 5.55
C GLN A 92 10.96 -0.54 6.09
N PRO A 93 12.28 -0.64 5.81
CA PRO A 93 13.09 -1.72 6.35
C PRO A 93 13.01 -1.71 7.87
N SER A 94 12.68 -2.87 8.45
CA SER A 94 12.71 -3.05 9.90
C SER A 94 14.16 -2.89 10.39
N VAL A 95 14.41 -1.85 11.20
CA VAL A 95 15.70 -1.59 11.85
C VAL A 95 15.95 -2.68 12.89
N GLY A 96 16.43 -3.83 12.44
CA GLY A 96 16.50 -5.03 13.27
C GLY A 96 17.34 -6.16 12.66
N LYS A 97 18.53 -5.83 12.14
CA LYS A 97 19.78 -6.63 12.08
C LYS A 97 20.65 -6.21 10.87
N SER A 98 21.64 -5.36 11.19
CA SER A 98 23.00 -5.26 10.63
C SER A 98 23.24 -5.00 9.13
N LYS A 99 23.96 -3.88 8.89
CA LYS A 99 24.82 -3.50 7.75
C LYS A 99 24.17 -3.35 6.37
N SER A 100 23.81 -2.10 6.04
CA SER A 100 24.59 -1.21 5.16
C SER A 100 23.69 -0.11 4.61
N GLU A 101 24.25 1.10 4.61
CA GLU A 101 23.67 2.40 4.31
C GLU A 101 22.66 2.44 3.15
N LYS A 102 21.50 3.05 3.43
CA LYS A 102 21.13 4.35 2.86
C LYS A 102 19.94 4.92 3.64
N LYS A 103 20.25 5.93 4.46
CA LYS A 103 19.25 6.93 4.85
C LYS A 103 18.72 7.56 3.57
N ILE A 104 17.44 7.40 3.29
CA ILE A 104 16.71 8.41 2.54
C ILE A 104 15.89 9.13 3.60
N ASP A 105 16.57 10.11 4.20
CA ASP A 105 15.92 11.26 4.78
C ASP A 105 15.33 12.04 3.60
N GLU A 106 14.04 11.88 3.37
CA GLU A 106 13.25 12.92 2.71
C GLU A 106 11.94 12.99 3.46
N THR A 107 11.89 13.85 4.48
CA THR A 107 10.65 14.49 4.88
C THR A 107 10.23 15.43 3.75
N PRO A 108 9.18 15.14 2.95
CA PRO A 108 8.56 16.21 2.22
C PRO A 108 7.89 17.10 3.27
N LYS A 109 8.33 18.37 3.32
CA LYS A 109 7.69 19.44 4.09
C LYS A 109 6.17 19.27 3.97
N LYS A 110 5.51 19.21 5.13
CA LYS A 110 4.06 19.31 5.25
C LYS A 110 3.60 20.57 4.51
N SER A 111 3.15 20.45 3.27
CA SER A 111 2.27 21.45 2.68
C SER A 111 0.93 21.26 3.37
N ILE A 112 0.73 22.04 4.43
CA ILE A 112 -0.57 22.22 5.03
C ILE A 112 -1.39 22.93 3.94
N CYS A 113 -2.21 22.15 3.23
CA CYS A 113 -3.22 22.70 2.34
C CYS A 113 -4.32 23.31 3.23
N ALA A 114 -4.17 24.59 3.56
CA ALA A 114 -5.22 25.36 4.19
C ALA A 114 -6.20 25.81 3.11
N CYS A 115 -7.25 25.02 2.88
CA CYS A 115 -8.43 25.52 2.17
C CYS A 115 -9.16 26.48 3.13
N ALA A 116 -9.01 27.79 2.91
CA ALA A 116 -9.95 28.77 3.42
C ALA A 116 -11.02 28.98 2.33
N ILE A 117 -12.29 28.77 2.69
CA ILE A 117 -13.42 29.21 1.88
C ILE A 117 -13.60 30.69 2.20
N MET A 118 -13.58 31.55 1.18
CA MET A 118 -13.94 32.97 1.27
C MET A 118 -15.22 33.21 0.47
#